data_AF-A0A924NKU3-F1
#
_entry.id   AF-A0A924NKU3-F1
#
_cell.length_a   1.000
_cell.length_b   1.000
_cell.length_c   1.000
_cell.angle_alpha   90.00
_cell.angle_beta   90.00
_cell.angle_gamma   90.00
#
_symmetry.space_group_name_H-M   'P 1'
#
loop_
_entity.id
_entity.type
_entity.pdbx_description
1 polymer ?
#
loop_
_entity_poly.entity_id
_entity_poly.type
_entity_poly.pdbx_seq_one_letter_code
_entity_poly.pdbx_strand_id
1 'polypeptide(L)'
;MSLSLGIVGLPNVGKSTLFNALTKNDVLAANYPFATIEPNVGVVGVPDPRLGVLAGIFGSEKVIPPRVDFVDTAGIVKGASEGEGLGNKFLANIRDADAICQVIRAFTDDNVVHVDGRVDPGSDIETINTELVLADLQTIEKAIPRLEKETRHKKEQIPVLEEVQRAQDALQRGLTVFAAGL
;
A
#
# COMPACT_ATOMS: atom_id res chain seq x y z
N MET A 1 5.71 -15.67 -5.65
CA MET A 1 5.53 -14.24 -5.35
C MET A 1 5.63 -14.10 -3.84
N SER A 2 6.53 -13.26 -3.36
CA SER A 2 6.51 -12.77 -1.98
C SER A 2 5.35 -11.80 -1.83
N LEU A 3 4.73 -11.76 -0.65
CA LEU A 3 3.71 -10.76 -0.32
C LEU A 3 4.40 -9.42 -0.15
N SER A 4 3.93 -8.39 -0.85
CA SER A 4 4.47 -7.03 -0.79
C SER A 4 3.51 -6.07 -0.08
N LEU A 5 4.04 -5.23 0.83
CA LEU A 5 3.28 -4.20 1.53
C LEU A 5 3.84 -2.81 1.23
N GLY A 6 3.00 -1.92 0.73
CA GLY A 6 3.31 -0.50 0.61
C GLY A 6 3.08 0.22 1.94
N ILE A 7 4.12 0.79 2.54
CA ILE A 7 3.96 1.59 3.76
C ILE A 7 3.59 3.02 3.37
N VAL A 8 2.41 3.48 3.78
CA VAL A 8 1.86 4.80 3.45
C VAL A 8 1.60 5.62 4.72
N GLY A 9 1.55 6.93 4.61
CA GLY A 9 1.28 7.83 5.73
C GLY A 9 1.59 9.27 5.35
N LEU A 10 1.07 10.22 6.13
CA LEU A 10 1.43 11.64 5.96
C LEU A 10 2.91 11.88 6.29
N PRO A 11 3.49 13.02 5.89
CA PRO A 11 4.80 13.45 6.38
C PRO A 11 4.90 13.42 7.90
N ASN A 12 6.07 13.07 8.43
CA ASN A 12 6.41 13.11 9.86
C ASN A 12 5.60 12.17 10.78
N VAL A 13 4.88 11.18 10.24
CA VAL A 13 4.14 10.18 11.05
C VAL A 13 5.01 9.04 11.60
N GLY A 14 6.30 9.01 11.26
CA GLY A 14 7.23 7.95 11.68
C GLY A 14 7.41 6.80 10.68
N LYS A 15 6.92 6.96 9.44
CA LYS A 15 7.02 5.96 8.37
C LYS A 15 8.44 5.40 8.15
N SER A 16 9.43 6.27 7.96
CA SER A 16 10.83 5.85 7.76
C SER A 16 11.45 5.25 9.01
N THR A 17 11.01 5.66 10.21
CA THR A 17 11.43 5.02 11.47
C THR A 17 10.91 3.59 11.55
N LEU A 18 9.64 3.35 11.20
CA LEU A 18 9.05 2.01 11.13
C LEU A 18 9.77 1.14 10.09
N PHE A 19 9.96 1.66 8.87
CA PHE A 19 10.66 0.94 7.81
C PHE A 19 12.08 0.55 8.23
N ASN A 20 12.82 1.49 8.83
CA ASN A 20 14.16 1.21 9.35
C ASN A 20 14.14 0.18 10.49
N ALA A 21 13.13 0.18 11.36
CA ALA A 21 13.02 -0.81 12.43
C ALA A 21 12.71 -2.21 11.89
N LEU A 22 11.85 -2.30 10.87
CA LEU A 22 11.52 -3.56 10.19
C LEU A 22 12.73 -4.13 9.45
N THR A 23 13.44 -3.30 8.71
CA THR A 23 14.61 -3.72 7.90
C THR A 23 15.84 -4.03 8.75
N LYS A 24 16.12 -3.27 9.81
CA LYS A 24 17.29 -3.51 10.69
C LYS A 24 17.25 -4.85 11.43
N ASN A 25 16.07 -5.46 11.61
CA ASN A 25 15.95 -6.77 12.25
C ASN A 25 16.32 -7.95 11.33
N ASP A 26 16.40 -7.74 10.01
CA ASP A 26 16.46 -8.86 9.06
C ASP A 26 17.24 -8.60 7.76
N VAL A 27 18.13 -7.60 7.70
CA VAL A 27 19.15 -7.56 6.63
C VAL A 27 20.18 -8.67 6.85
N LEU A 28 19.74 -9.93 6.74
CA LEU A 28 20.55 -10.96 6.12
C LEU A 28 20.77 -10.49 4.69
N ALA A 29 21.88 -9.78 4.49
CA ALA A 29 22.44 -9.48 3.18
C ALA A 29 22.76 -10.80 2.45
N ALA A 30 21.73 -11.50 2.00
CA ALA A 30 21.88 -12.52 1.00
C ALA A 30 21.97 -11.78 -0.32
N ASN A 31 23.15 -11.82 -0.95
CA ASN A 31 23.40 -11.23 -2.26
C ASN A 31 22.42 -11.84 -3.28
N TYR A 32 21.37 -11.11 -3.65
CA TYR A 32 20.44 -11.50 -4.70
C TYR A 32 20.77 -10.72 -5.98
N PRO A 33 21.23 -11.40 -7.05
CA PRO A 33 21.87 -10.77 -8.22
C PRO A 33 20.92 -10.05 -9.20
N PHE A 34 19.72 -9.64 -8.77
CA PHE A 34 18.71 -9.04 -9.65
C PHE A 34 17.98 -7.83 -9.05
N ALA A 35 18.47 -7.25 -7.95
CA ALA A 35 17.88 -6.01 -7.42
C ALA A 35 18.21 -4.84 -8.36
N THR A 36 17.32 -4.58 -9.32
CA THR A 36 17.27 -3.34 -10.09
C THR A 36 17.15 -2.17 -9.13
N ILE A 37 17.51 -0.95 -9.56
CA ILE A 37 17.42 0.27 -8.75
C ILE A 37 15.93 0.59 -8.51
N GLU A 38 15.35 -0.12 -7.55
CA GLU A 38 13.94 -0.19 -7.19
C GLU A 38 13.69 0.70 -5.97
N PRO A 39 12.42 1.05 -5.65
CA PRO A 39 12.07 1.74 -4.41
C PRO A 39 12.78 1.11 -3.20
N ASN A 40 12.87 1.83 -2.07
CA ASN A 40 13.45 1.27 -0.85
C ASN A 40 12.63 0.03 -0.42
N VAL A 41 13.03 -1.16 -0.88
CA VAL A 41 12.40 -2.44 -0.55
C VAL A 41 13.17 -3.10 0.58
N GLY A 42 12.44 -3.46 1.63
CA GLY A 42 12.93 -4.14 2.81
C GLY A 42 12.33 -5.54 2.91
N VAL A 43 13.17 -6.58 2.87
CA VAL A 43 12.71 -7.96 3.01
C VAL A 43 12.80 -8.37 4.47
N VAL A 44 11.70 -8.84 5.06
CA VAL A 44 11.61 -9.21 6.48
C VAL A 44 11.08 -10.63 6.62
N GLY A 45 11.72 -11.43 7.48
CA GLY A 45 11.26 -12.78 7.83
C GLY A 45 10.06 -12.69 8.76
N VAL A 46 9.02 -13.50 8.49
CA VAL A 46 7.85 -13.59 9.36
C VAL A 46 8.26 -14.34 10.64
N PRO A 47 8.18 -13.71 11.83
CA PRO A 47 8.48 -14.39 13.07
C PRO A 47 7.46 -15.48 13.34
N ASP A 48 7.91 -16.74 13.40
CA ASP A 48 7.05 -17.88 13.67
C ASP A 48 7.73 -18.84 14.66
N PRO A 49 7.25 -18.92 15.92
CA PRO A 49 7.86 -19.78 16.93
C PRO A 49 7.78 -21.28 16.57
N ARG A 50 6.86 -21.67 15.68
CA ARG A 50 6.70 -23.07 15.23
C ARG A 50 7.91 -23.56 14.45
N LEU A 51 8.58 -22.67 13.72
CA LEU A 51 9.77 -23.02 12.93
C LEU A 51 10.92 -23.50 13.81
N GLY A 52 11.11 -22.86 14.98
CA GLY A 52 12.13 -23.29 15.94
C GLY A 52 11.82 -24.66 16.55
N VAL A 53 10.54 -24.94 16.84
CA VAL A 53 10.10 -26.25 17.34
C VAL A 53 10.38 -27.34 16.31
N LEU A 54 10.01 -27.12 15.05
CA LEU A 54 10.24 -28.08 13.96
C LEU A 54 11.74 -28.30 13.73
N ALA A 55 12.55 -27.25 13.74
CA ALA A 55 13.99 -27.36 13.59
C ALA A 55 14.63 -28.20 14.70
N GLY A 56 14.13 -28.08 15.94
CA GLY A 56 14.56 -28.91 17.06
C GLY A 56 14.16 -30.38 16.92
N ILE A 57 12.95 -30.68 16.42
CA ILE A 57 12.46 -32.05 16.21
C ILE A 57 13.26 -32.76 15.12
N PHE A 58 13.56 -32.06 14.02
CA PHE A 58 14.17 -32.66 12.83
C PHE A 58 15.68 -32.42 12.73
N GLY A 59 16.30 -31.72 13.69
CA GLY A 59 17.74 -31.41 13.68
C GLY A 59 18.17 -30.56 12.49
N SER A 60 17.33 -29.59 12.08
CA SER A 60 17.60 -28.76 10.90
C SER A 60 18.80 -27.84 11.12
N GLU A 61 19.75 -27.80 10.18
CA GLU A 61 20.93 -26.92 10.21
C GLU A 61 20.55 -25.43 10.11
N LYS A 62 19.45 -25.13 9.41
CA LYS A 62 19.00 -23.76 9.17
C LYS A 62 17.49 -23.65 9.19
N VAL A 63 16.99 -22.57 9.81
CA VAL A 63 15.60 -22.15 9.72
C VAL A 63 15.47 -21.08 8.64
N ILE A 64 14.52 -21.26 7.73
CA ILE A 64 14.22 -20.30 6.67
C ILE A 64 12.77 -19.82 6.87
N PRO A 65 12.56 -18.61 7.42
CA PRO A 65 11.22 -18.09 7.59
C PRO A 65 10.60 -17.71 6.22
N PRO A 66 9.27 -17.77 6.10
CA PRO A 66 8.54 -17.04 5.06
C PRO A 66 8.91 -15.57 5.10
N ARG A 67 8.83 -14.90 3.94
CA ARG A 67 9.27 -13.51 3.79
C ARG A 67 8.14 -12.62 3.33
N VAL A 68 8.23 -11.37 3.74
CA VAL A 68 7.35 -10.29 3.35
C VAL A 68 8.21 -9.12 2.91
N ASP A 69 7.85 -8.52 1.78
CA ASP A 69 8.57 -7.39 1.21
C ASP A 69 7.84 -6.10 1.62
N PHE A 70 8.55 -5.17 2.22
CA PHE A 70 8.03 -3.85 2.57
C PHE A 70 8.57 -2.83 1.57
N VAL A 71 7.70 -2.02 1.00
CA VAL A 71 8.06 -0.93 0.08
C VAL A 71 7.86 0.39 0.83
N ASP A 72 8.96 1.12 1.09
CA ASP A 72 8.85 2.48 1.65
C ASP A 72 8.42 3.43 0.53
N THR A 73 7.19 3.89 0.62
CA THR A 73 6.66 4.89 -0.30
C THR A 73 6.93 6.30 0.23
N ALA A 74 6.98 7.32 -0.63
CA ALA A 74 7.06 8.71 -0.21
C ALA A 74 5.84 9.08 0.67
N GLY A 75 5.89 10.15 1.47
CA GLY A 75 4.72 10.56 2.26
C GLY A 75 3.55 11.00 1.35
N ILE A 76 2.32 10.64 1.71
CA ILE A 76 1.11 11.19 1.06
C ILE A 76 1.01 12.66 1.41
N VAL A 77 0.97 13.51 0.40
CA VAL A 77 0.61 14.91 0.56
C VAL A 77 -0.76 15.09 -0.10
N LYS A 78 -1.59 15.93 0.51
CA LYS A 78 -2.86 16.36 -0.08
C LYS A 78 -2.64 16.87 -1.53
N GLY A 79 -3.50 16.46 -2.45
CA GLY A 79 -3.38 16.75 -3.88
C GLY A 79 -2.51 15.76 -4.67
N ALA A 80 -2.21 14.59 -4.10
CA ALA A 80 -1.45 13.55 -4.82
C ALA A 80 -2.19 13.08 -6.08
N SER A 81 -3.52 13.08 -6.07
CA SER A 81 -4.37 12.73 -7.21
C SER A 81 -4.43 13.81 -8.30
N GLU A 82 -4.02 15.06 -8.03
CA GLU A 82 -4.11 16.18 -8.99
C GLU A 82 -2.95 16.17 -10.01
N GLY A 83 -1.97 15.28 -9.85
CA GLY A 83 -0.95 15.01 -10.87
C GLY A 83 0.30 15.89 -10.85
N GLU A 84 0.47 16.72 -9.81
CA GLU A 84 1.73 17.43 -9.52
C GLU A 84 2.82 16.42 -9.11
N GLY A 85 3.50 15.83 -10.10
CA GLY A 85 4.83 15.18 -10.08
C GLY A 85 5.13 14.09 -9.04
N LEU A 86 5.07 14.42 -7.75
CA LEU A 86 5.37 13.52 -6.63
C LEU A 86 4.20 12.59 -6.28
N GLY A 87 2.95 13.06 -6.40
CA GLY A 87 1.75 12.29 -6.04
C GLY A 87 1.51 11.06 -6.95
N ASN A 88 1.70 11.22 -8.26
CA ASN A 88 1.53 10.12 -9.22
C ASN A 88 2.60 9.03 -9.08
N LYS A 89 3.86 9.39 -8.78
CA LYS A 89 4.91 8.40 -8.51
C LYS A 89 4.63 7.61 -7.25
N PHE A 90 4.05 8.27 -6.25
CA PHE A 90 3.61 7.63 -5.02
C PHE A 90 2.50 6.61 -5.27
N LEU A 91 1.43 7.01 -5.97
CA LEU A 91 0.31 6.11 -6.31
C LEU A 91 0.76 4.94 -7.18
N ALA A 92 1.74 5.14 -8.06
CA ALA A 92 2.34 4.05 -8.85
C ALA A 92 3.00 2.99 -7.95
N ASN A 93 3.79 3.40 -6.95
CA ASN A 93 4.44 2.45 -6.04
C ASN A 93 3.44 1.64 -5.19
N ILE A 94 2.28 2.20 -4.85
CA ILE A 94 1.23 1.44 -4.14
C ILE A 94 0.54 0.43 -5.06
N ARG A 95 0.34 0.76 -6.34
CA ARG A 95 -0.31 -0.15 -7.29
C ARG A 95 0.44 -1.45 -7.48
N ASP A 96 1.75 -1.43 -7.26
CA ASP A 96 2.61 -2.61 -7.34
C ASP A 96 2.63 -3.43 -6.04
N ALA A 97 2.00 -2.95 -4.96
CA ALA A 97 1.93 -3.64 -3.67
C ALA A 97 0.65 -4.47 -3.51
N ASP A 98 0.75 -5.61 -2.84
CA ASP A 98 -0.40 -6.50 -2.56
C ASP A 98 -1.29 -5.98 -1.42
N ALA A 99 -0.71 -5.22 -0.47
CA ALA A 99 -1.44 -4.60 0.62
C ALA A 99 -0.84 -3.25 1.05
N ILE A 100 -1.64 -2.46 1.76
CA ILE A 100 -1.25 -1.14 2.26
C ILE A 100 -1.08 -1.19 3.78
N CYS A 101 0.07 -0.73 4.28
CA CYS A 101 0.32 -0.50 5.70
C CYS A 101 0.24 1.00 5.99
N GLN A 102 -0.87 1.46 6.58
CA GLN A 102 -1.10 2.87 6.87
C GLN A 102 -0.55 3.26 8.24
N VAL A 103 0.43 4.17 8.26
CA VAL A 103 1.06 4.71 9.47
C VAL A 103 0.40 6.02 9.84
N ILE A 104 -0.24 6.05 11.01
CA ILE A 104 -0.97 7.21 11.53
C ILE A 104 -0.29 7.74 12.79
N ARG A 105 -0.16 9.07 12.88
CA ARG A 105 0.43 9.72 14.05
C ARG A 105 -0.59 9.81 15.16
N ALA A 106 -0.38 9.05 16.24
CA ALA A 106 -1.21 9.11 17.45
C ALA A 106 -0.46 9.66 18.68
N PHE A 107 0.55 10.53 18.44
CA PHE A 107 1.36 11.14 19.50
C PHE A 107 1.58 12.64 19.25
N THR A 108 1.67 13.42 20.33
CA THR A 108 2.02 14.85 20.32
C THR A 108 3.49 15.04 20.66
N ASP A 109 4.20 15.85 19.89
CA ASP A 109 5.59 16.24 20.13
C ASP A 109 5.79 17.65 19.58
N ASP A 110 6.22 18.58 20.45
CA ASP A 110 6.42 19.99 20.12
C ASP A 110 7.57 20.21 19.12
N ASN A 111 8.45 19.22 18.95
CA ASN A 111 9.56 19.27 17.99
C ASN A 111 9.18 18.76 16.60
N VAL A 112 7.97 18.21 16.43
CA VAL A 112 7.55 17.56 15.17
C VAL A 112 6.30 18.23 14.63
N VAL A 113 6.48 19.01 13.57
CA VAL A 113 5.39 19.73 12.90
C VAL A 113 4.48 18.76 12.14
N HIS A 114 3.18 18.83 12.43
CA HIS A 114 2.13 18.17 11.65
C HIS A 114 1.78 19.02 10.42
N VAL A 115 1.42 18.38 9.28
CA VAL A 115 1.10 19.08 8.03
C VAL A 115 -0.03 20.09 8.23
N ASP A 116 -1.06 19.71 8.99
CA ASP A 116 -2.20 20.56 9.32
C ASP A 116 -2.01 21.39 10.61
N GLY A 117 -0.80 21.43 11.17
CA GLY A 117 -0.48 22.15 12.41
C GLY A 117 -1.07 21.54 13.69
N ARG A 118 -1.93 20.53 13.57
CA ARG A 118 -2.50 19.76 14.69
C ARG A 118 -2.51 18.27 14.34
N VAL A 119 -2.24 17.42 15.34
CA VAL A 119 -2.38 15.96 15.21
C VAL A 119 -3.85 15.57 15.35
N ASP A 120 -4.40 14.95 14.31
CA ASP A 120 -5.75 14.36 14.31
C ASP A 120 -5.74 13.05 13.49
N PRO A 121 -5.64 11.88 14.16
CA PRO A 121 -5.61 10.59 13.49
C PRO A 121 -6.79 10.33 12.55
N GLY A 122 -7.98 10.85 12.86
CA GLY A 122 -9.17 10.65 12.04
C GLY A 122 -9.04 11.41 10.71
N SER A 123 -8.66 12.68 10.79
CA SER A 123 -8.40 13.52 9.62
C SER A 123 -7.27 12.96 8.75
N ASP A 124 -6.21 12.41 9.35
CA ASP A 124 -5.11 11.79 8.62
C ASP A 124 -5.57 10.58 7.81
N ILE A 125 -6.40 9.72 8.41
CA ILE A 125 -6.99 8.55 7.74
C ILE A 125 -7.88 8.99 6.59
N GLU A 126 -8.76 9.96 6.83
CA GLU A 126 -9.67 10.50 5.81
C GLU A 126 -8.90 11.12 4.63
N THR A 127 -7.83 11.86 4.91
CA THR A 127 -6.97 12.46 3.87
C THR A 127 -6.38 11.39 2.97
N ILE A 128 -5.78 10.35 3.56
CA ILE A 128 -5.17 9.24 2.82
C ILE A 128 -6.22 8.49 2.00
N ASN A 129 -7.36 8.16 2.61
CA ASN A 129 -8.44 7.45 1.92
C ASN A 129 -9.02 8.29 0.77
N THR A 130 -9.15 9.60 0.93
CA THR A 130 -9.63 10.50 -0.11
C THR A 130 -8.72 10.46 -1.33
N GLU A 131 -7.40 10.55 -1.14
CA GLU A 131 -6.43 10.46 -2.24
C GLU A 131 -6.49 9.11 -2.98
N LEU A 132 -6.68 8.01 -2.24
CA LEU A 132 -6.86 6.67 -2.83
C LEU A 132 -8.18 6.58 -3.62
N VAL A 133 -9.27 7.08 -3.06
CA VAL A 133 -10.59 7.12 -3.73
C VAL A 133 -10.52 7.92 -5.02
N LEU A 134 -9.89 9.10 -5.01
CA LEU A 134 -9.73 9.93 -6.20
C LEU A 134 -8.88 9.25 -7.27
N ALA A 135 -7.80 8.55 -6.88
CA ALA A 135 -6.96 7.79 -7.79
C ALA A 135 -7.71 6.61 -8.47
N ASP A 136 -8.54 5.91 -7.71
CA ASP A 136 -9.38 4.83 -8.22
C ASP A 136 -10.49 5.36 -9.13
N LEU A 137 -11.11 6.50 -8.75
CA LEU A 137 -12.15 7.13 -9.56
C LEU A 137 -11.62 7.52 -10.94
N GLN A 138 -10.43 8.14 -11.00
CA GLN A 138 -9.77 8.44 -12.27
C GLN A 138 -9.47 7.20 -13.12
N THR A 139 -9.20 6.06 -12.47
CA THR A 139 -8.95 4.79 -13.16
C THR A 139 -10.25 4.25 -13.77
N ILE A 140 -11.33 4.25 -12.99
CA ILE A 140 -12.64 3.76 -13.41
C ILE A 140 -13.28 4.65 -14.48
N GLU A 141 -13.18 5.96 -14.37
CA GLU A 141 -13.69 6.91 -15.37
C GLU A 141 -13.05 6.70 -16.76
N LYS A 142 -11.78 6.29 -16.79
CA LYS A 142 -11.10 5.92 -18.05
C LYS A 142 -11.50 4.52 -18.55
N ALA A 143 -11.86 3.61 -17.65
CA ALA A 143 -12.18 2.23 -17.98
C ALA A 143 -13.61 2.05 -18.49
N ILE A 144 -14.61 2.75 -17.90
CA ILE A 144 -16.03 2.59 -18.23
C ILE A 144 -16.31 2.78 -19.73
N PRO A 145 -15.88 3.87 -20.40
CA PRO A 145 -16.17 4.05 -21.83
C PRO A 145 -15.59 2.95 -22.73
N ARG A 146 -14.49 2.31 -22.29
CA ARG A 146 -13.90 1.16 -23.00
C ARG A 146 -14.77 -0.10 -22.79
N LEU A 147 -15.14 -0.39 -21.55
CA LEU A 147 -15.98 -1.55 -21.20
C LEU A 147 -17.38 -1.47 -21.85
N GLU A 148 -17.99 -0.28 -21.91
CA GLU A 148 -19.25 -0.05 -22.62
C GLU A 148 -19.18 -0.36 -24.12
N LYS A 149 -18.02 -0.14 -24.76
CA LYS A 149 -17.82 -0.51 -26.17
C LYS A 149 -17.61 -2.01 -26.33
N GLU A 150 -16.86 -2.63 -25.43
CA GLU A 150 -16.55 -4.06 -25.46
C GLU A 150 -17.80 -4.92 -25.25
N THR A 151 -18.69 -4.53 -24.34
CA THR A 151 -19.94 -5.26 -24.04
C THR A 151 -20.90 -5.38 -25.24
N ARG A 152 -20.80 -4.47 -26.22
CA ARG A 152 -21.60 -4.55 -27.47
C ARG A 152 -21.29 -5.81 -28.29
N HIS A 153 -20.06 -6.32 -28.19
CA HIS A 153 -19.58 -7.47 -28.95
C HIS A 153 -19.25 -8.68 -28.07
N LYS A 154 -18.92 -8.43 -26.79
CA LYS A 154 -18.50 -9.42 -25.80
C LYS A 154 -19.42 -9.40 -24.59
N LYS A 155 -20.49 -10.20 -24.65
CA LYS A 155 -21.51 -10.24 -23.57
C LYS A 155 -20.93 -10.71 -22.23
N GLU A 156 -19.82 -11.43 -22.25
CA GLU A 156 -19.07 -11.84 -21.07
C GLU A 156 -18.48 -10.67 -20.25
N GLN A 157 -18.37 -9.48 -20.84
CA GLN A 157 -17.91 -8.27 -20.15
C GLN A 157 -19.03 -7.53 -19.41
N ILE A 158 -20.31 -7.92 -19.60
CA ILE A 158 -21.44 -7.23 -18.96
C ILE A 158 -21.33 -7.28 -17.43
N PRO A 159 -21.05 -8.44 -16.78
CA PRO A 159 -20.89 -8.47 -15.33
C PRO A 159 -19.72 -7.62 -14.82
N VAL A 160 -18.64 -7.53 -15.62
CA VAL A 160 -17.48 -6.70 -15.27
C VAL A 160 -17.85 -5.21 -15.30
N LEU A 161 -18.59 -4.77 -16.32
CA LEU A 161 -19.06 -3.39 -16.41
C LEU A 161 -19.99 -3.04 -15.23
N GLU A 162 -20.91 -3.94 -14.87
CA GLU A 162 -21.82 -3.74 -13.73
C GLU A 162 -21.06 -3.58 -12.41
N GLU A 163 -20.07 -4.43 -12.14
CA GLU A 163 -19.26 -4.30 -10.91
C GLU A 163 -18.37 -3.05 -10.92
N VAL A 164 -17.83 -2.66 -12.08
CA VAL A 164 -17.06 -1.40 -12.20
C VAL A 164 -17.95 -0.18 -11.98
N GLN A 165 -19.21 -0.21 -12.41
CA GLN A 165 -20.20 0.84 -12.13
C GLN A 165 -20.56 0.89 -10.63
N ARG A 166 -20.73 -0.27 -9.98
CA ARG A 166 -20.95 -0.34 -8.52
C ARG A 166 -19.76 0.23 -7.74
N ALA A 167 -18.54 -0.06 -8.18
CA ALA A 167 -17.33 0.52 -7.63
C ALA A 167 -17.28 2.05 -7.84
N GLN A 168 -17.68 2.55 -9.01
CA GLN A 168 -17.80 3.99 -9.27
C GLN A 168 -18.75 4.67 -8.27
N ASP A 169 -19.93 4.11 -8.03
CA ASP A 169 -20.93 4.64 -7.09
C ASP A 169 -20.42 4.64 -5.63
N ALA A 170 -19.58 3.67 -5.25
CA ALA A 170 -18.94 3.66 -3.94
C ALA A 170 -17.90 4.79 -3.82
N LEU A 171 -17.03 4.92 -4.82
CA LEU A 171 -15.98 5.93 -4.85
C LEU A 171 -16.55 7.36 -4.88
N GLN A 172 -17.63 7.60 -5.63
CA GLN A 172 -18.31 8.90 -5.66
C GLN A 172 -18.91 9.30 -4.31
N ARG A 173 -19.21 8.34 -3.44
CA ARG A 173 -19.66 8.58 -2.06
C ARG A 173 -18.50 8.75 -1.07
N GLY A 174 -17.26 8.75 -1.55
CA GLY A 174 -16.05 8.86 -0.71
C GLY A 174 -15.65 7.54 -0.03
N LEU A 175 -16.20 6.40 -0.45
CA LEU A 175 -15.87 5.10 0.11
C LEU A 175 -14.84 4.39 -0.76
N THR A 176 -13.81 3.79 -0.14
CA THR A 176 -12.92 2.87 -0.85
C THR A 176 -13.69 1.62 -1.28
N VAL A 177 -13.23 0.97 -2.35
CA VAL A 177 -13.82 -0.29 -2.85
C VAL A 177 -13.83 -1.36 -1.73
N PHE A 178 -12.73 -1.46 -0.98
CA PHE A 178 -12.61 -2.32 0.19
C PHE A 178 -13.65 -2.04 1.27
N ALA A 179 -13.84 -0.77 1.65
CA ALA A 179 -14.82 -0.39 2.67
C ALA A 179 -16.27 -0.63 2.21
N ALA A 180 -16.51 -0.63 0.89
CA ALA A 180 -17.79 -0.96 0.31
C ALA A 180 -18.06 -2.48 0.21
N GLY A 181 -17.06 -3.32 0.49
CA GLY A 181 -17.17 -4.78 0.39
C GLY A 181 -17.29 -5.28 -1.05
N LEU A 182 -16.70 -4.55 -1.99
CA LEU A 182 -16.65 -4.85 -3.42
C LEU A 182 -15.30 -5.46 -3.81
#